data_AF-A0A3C1SIV0-F1
#
_entry.id   AF-A0A3C1SIV0-F1
#
_cell.length_a   1.000
_cell.length_b   1.000
_cell.length_c   1.000
_cell.angle_alpha   90.00
_cell.angle_beta   90.00
_cell.angle_gamma   90.00
#
_symmetry.space_group_name_H-M   'P 1'
#
loop_
_entity.id
_entity.type
_entity.pdbx_description
1 polymer ?
#
loop_
_entity_poly.entity_id
_entity_poly.type
_entity_poly.pdbx_seq_one_letter_code
_entity_poly.pdbx_strand_id
1 'polypeptide(L)'
;MKKIHAIVFLLICSLASLSAESVKHYTNKAKGYDGWVTVEVMGNTAEYEAEGYEEEFISILKETYVSNFQEIEELDEETQWLVDKAISDAKGKKGDIILLLCSDQEEPEEGTFVITIITSGSKDYLWCAFYVDEESVNSSF
;
A
#
# COMPACT_ATOMS: atom_id res chain seq x y z
N MET A 1 16.67 -19.01 1.16
CA MET A 1 15.76 -17.86 1.04
C MET A 1 15.36 -17.64 -0.43
N LYS A 2 14.70 -18.62 -1.07
CA LYS A 2 14.24 -18.54 -2.48
C LYS A 2 12.71 -18.43 -2.61
N LYS A 3 11.97 -18.54 -1.50
CA LYS A 3 10.50 -18.55 -1.49
C LYS A 3 9.87 -17.15 -1.42
N ILE A 4 10.62 -16.12 -1.01
CA ILE A 4 10.10 -14.76 -0.78
C ILE A 4 9.97 -13.97 -2.10
N HIS A 5 10.86 -14.21 -3.07
CA HIS A 5 10.80 -13.57 -4.40
C HIS A 5 9.59 -14.04 -5.23
N ALA A 6 9.11 -15.26 -5.01
CA ALA A 6 7.93 -15.80 -5.70
C ALA A 6 6.61 -15.18 -5.20
N ILE A 7 6.59 -14.63 -3.98
CA ILE A 7 5.39 -14.06 -3.37
C ILE A 7 5.08 -12.68 -3.97
N VAL A 8 6.09 -11.90 -4.37
CA VAL A 8 5.89 -10.53 -4.91
C VAL A 8 5.61 -10.48 -6.39
N PHE A 9 6.22 -11.36 -7.19
CA PHE A 9 5.76 -11.58 -8.57
C PHE A 9 4.29 -12.03 -8.58
N LEU A 10 3.88 -12.86 -7.62
CA LEU A 10 2.48 -13.19 -7.43
C LEU A 10 1.64 -12.02 -6.89
N LEU A 11 2.18 -11.11 -6.06
CA LEU A 11 1.43 -9.97 -5.49
C LEU A 11 1.15 -8.89 -6.54
N ILE A 12 2.17 -8.45 -7.29
CA ILE A 12 2.02 -7.47 -8.39
C ILE A 12 1.20 -8.06 -9.54
N CYS A 13 1.37 -9.34 -9.89
CA CYS A 13 0.51 -10.01 -10.87
C CYS A 13 -0.88 -10.39 -10.31
N SER A 14 -1.05 -10.53 -8.99
CA SER A 14 -2.37 -10.74 -8.37
C SER A 14 -3.15 -9.44 -8.25
N LEU A 15 -2.49 -8.28 -8.17
CA LEU A 15 -3.13 -6.97 -8.35
C LEU A 15 -3.77 -6.84 -9.74
N ALA A 16 -3.16 -7.43 -10.78
CA ALA A 16 -3.79 -7.57 -12.11
C ALA A 16 -4.88 -8.66 -12.18
N SER A 17 -5.03 -9.49 -11.14
CA SER A 17 -6.06 -10.54 -11.00
C SER A 17 -7.03 -10.27 -9.84
N LEU A 18 -6.96 -9.08 -9.23
CA LEU A 18 -7.65 -8.73 -8.00
C LEU A 18 -9.13 -8.52 -8.35
N SER A 19 -10.02 -9.19 -7.61
CA SER A 19 -11.46 -9.05 -7.82
C SER A 19 -11.90 -7.59 -7.64
N ALA A 20 -12.95 -7.15 -8.33
CA ALA A 20 -13.52 -5.80 -8.18
C ALA A 20 -13.82 -5.36 -6.73
N GLU A 21 -13.80 -6.26 -5.74
CA GLU A 21 -13.96 -5.93 -4.31
C GLU A 21 -12.75 -5.23 -3.67
N SER A 22 -11.54 -5.36 -4.24
CA SER A 22 -10.31 -4.75 -3.70
C SER A 22 -10.04 -3.35 -4.24
N VAL A 23 -10.64 -2.98 -5.37
CA VAL A 23 -10.55 -1.64 -5.94
C VAL A 23 -11.74 -0.82 -5.46
N LYS A 24 -11.49 0.36 -4.89
CA LYS A 24 -12.53 1.22 -4.33
C LYS A 24 -12.40 2.65 -4.80
N HIS A 25 -13.53 3.23 -5.18
CA HIS A 25 -13.65 4.63 -5.55
C HIS A 25 -14.09 5.47 -4.37
N TYR A 26 -13.40 6.57 -4.10
CA TYR A 26 -13.74 7.51 -3.04
C TYR A 26 -13.87 8.92 -3.56
N THR A 27 -14.90 9.63 -3.12
CA THR A 27 -15.10 11.05 -3.45
C THR A 27 -15.31 11.92 -2.21
N ASN A 28 -14.72 13.11 -2.22
CA ASN A 28 -14.94 14.16 -1.24
C ASN A 28 -15.31 15.47 -1.93
N LYS A 29 -16.60 15.65 -2.23
CA LYS A 29 -17.11 16.82 -2.95
C LYS A 29 -16.78 18.16 -2.29
N ALA A 30 -16.62 18.20 -0.97
CA ALA A 30 -16.32 19.44 -0.26
C ALA A 30 -14.86 19.90 -0.45
N LYS A 31 -13.95 18.95 -0.62
CA LYS A 31 -12.53 19.21 -0.84
C LYS A 31 -12.11 19.10 -2.31
N GLY A 32 -12.97 18.54 -3.16
CA GLY A 32 -12.68 18.29 -4.57
C GLY A 32 -11.89 17.02 -4.84
N TYR A 33 -11.71 16.15 -3.84
CA TYR A 33 -10.96 14.91 -4.01
C TYR A 33 -11.79 13.82 -4.68
N ASP A 34 -11.15 13.06 -5.56
CA ASP A 34 -11.74 12.02 -6.38
C ASP A 34 -10.66 11.02 -6.82
N GLY A 35 -10.70 9.79 -6.31
CA GLY A 35 -9.66 8.82 -6.59
C GLY A 35 -10.02 7.38 -6.30
N TRP A 36 -9.24 6.50 -6.90
CA TRP A 36 -9.33 5.05 -6.80
C TRP A 36 -8.21 4.52 -5.92
N VAL A 37 -8.54 3.53 -5.10
CA VAL A 37 -7.56 2.85 -4.25
C VAL A 37 -7.73 1.35 -4.39
N THR A 38 -6.67 0.67 -4.79
CA THR A 38 -6.58 -0.78 -4.64
C THR A 38 -6.04 -1.12 -3.28
N VAL A 39 -6.72 -2.01 -2.55
CA VAL A 39 -6.41 -2.36 -1.16
C VAL A 39 -6.12 -3.86 -1.04
N GLU A 40 -4.99 -4.19 -0.43
CA GLU A 40 -4.62 -5.55 -0.07
C GLU A 40 -4.18 -5.62 1.40
N VAL A 41 -4.79 -6.51 2.17
CA VAL A 41 -4.35 -6.81 3.55
C VAL A 41 -3.42 -8.02 3.49
N MET A 42 -2.12 -7.77 3.63
CA MET A 42 -1.07 -8.79 3.46
C MET A 42 -1.00 -9.77 4.64
N GLY A 43 -1.36 -9.32 5.84
CA GLY A 43 -1.31 -10.10 7.07
C GLY A 43 -1.20 -9.21 8.30
N ASN A 44 -0.68 -9.76 9.40
CA ASN A 44 -0.52 -9.04 10.66
C ASN A 44 0.90 -9.22 11.23
N THR A 45 1.50 -8.18 11.82
CA THR A 45 2.88 -8.21 12.35
C THR A 45 3.11 -9.31 13.39
N ALA A 46 2.09 -9.72 14.13
CA ALA A 46 2.19 -10.86 15.04
C ALA A 46 2.51 -12.18 14.30
N GLU A 47 2.01 -12.36 13.08
CA GLU A 47 2.26 -13.53 12.23
C GLU A 47 3.70 -13.55 11.68
N TYR A 48 4.33 -12.38 11.62
CA TYR A 48 5.71 -12.19 11.15
C TYR A 48 6.72 -12.02 12.30
N GLU A 49 6.30 -12.23 13.55
CA GLU A 49 7.13 -11.99 14.75
C GLU A 49 7.70 -10.56 14.82
N ALA A 50 6.97 -9.59 14.24
CA ALA A 50 7.37 -8.19 14.10
C ALA A 50 6.59 -7.23 15.00
N GLU A 51 5.70 -7.72 15.87
CA GLU A 51 4.99 -6.88 16.84
C GLU A 51 5.98 -6.21 17.80
N GLY A 52 5.89 -4.89 17.93
CA GLY A 52 6.85 -4.06 18.69
C GLY A 52 8.12 -3.68 17.93
N TYR A 53 8.29 -4.15 16.69
CA TYR A 53 9.42 -3.86 15.80
C TYR A 53 8.94 -3.25 14.48
N GLU A 54 7.81 -2.55 14.48
CA GLU A 54 7.13 -2.09 13.26
C GLU A 54 7.98 -1.15 12.40
N GLU A 55 8.80 -0.28 13.02
CA GLU A 55 9.72 0.62 12.31
C GLU A 55 10.86 -0.14 11.61
N GLU A 56 11.43 -1.15 12.26
CA GLU A 56 12.47 -1.99 11.64
C GLU A 56 11.85 -2.83 10.52
N PHE A 57 10.65 -3.37 10.76
CA PHE A 57 9.94 -4.17 9.78
C PHE A 57 9.58 -3.37 8.53
N ILE A 58 9.05 -2.15 8.65
CA ILE A 58 8.74 -1.31 7.49
C ILE A 58 10.01 -0.93 6.70
N SER A 59 11.15 -0.74 7.39
CA SER A 59 12.44 -0.53 6.73
C SER A 59 12.87 -1.75 5.92
N ILE A 60 12.69 -2.97 6.47
CA ILE A 60 12.96 -4.21 5.75
C ILE A 60 12.04 -4.35 4.53
N LEU A 61 10.75 -4.06 4.66
CA LEU A 61 9.81 -4.08 3.53
C LEU A 61 10.25 -3.09 2.44
N LYS A 62 10.65 -1.88 2.84
CA LYS A 62 11.18 -0.86 1.93
C LYS A 62 12.41 -1.35 1.17
N GLU A 63 13.43 -1.83 1.87
CA GLU A 63 14.66 -2.33 1.27
C GLU A 63 14.45 -3.57 0.39
N THR A 64 13.49 -4.42 0.74
CA THR A 64 13.26 -5.68 0.03
C THR A 64 12.45 -5.50 -1.24
N TYR A 65 11.48 -4.59 -1.24
CA TYR A 65 10.43 -4.59 -2.26
C TYR A 65 10.41 -3.37 -3.17
N VAL A 66 10.92 -2.24 -2.69
CA VAL A 66 10.70 -0.93 -3.33
C VAL A 66 11.97 -0.08 -3.31
N SER A 67 13.14 -0.70 -3.12
CA SER A 67 14.44 -0.02 -3.08
C SER A 67 14.79 0.73 -4.36
N ASN A 68 14.17 0.34 -5.49
CA ASN A 68 14.40 0.93 -6.80
C ASN A 68 13.32 1.94 -7.20
N PHE A 69 12.25 2.08 -6.40
CA PHE A 69 11.18 3.02 -6.68
C PHE A 69 11.51 4.40 -6.11
N GLN A 70 10.95 5.42 -6.73
CA GLN A 70 11.07 6.78 -6.22
C GLN A 70 10.25 6.90 -4.94
N GLU A 71 10.94 7.09 -3.81
CA GLU A 71 10.30 7.34 -2.52
C GLU A 71 9.56 8.69 -2.49
N ILE A 72 8.40 8.70 -1.84
CA ILE A 72 7.59 9.87 -1.54
C ILE A 72 7.75 10.16 -0.05
N GLU A 73 8.41 11.27 0.28
CA GLU A 73 8.66 11.68 1.67
C GLU A 73 7.41 12.28 2.35
N GLU A 74 6.51 12.86 1.57
CA GLU A 74 5.26 13.47 2.05
C GLU A 74 4.13 13.19 1.06
N LEU A 75 3.02 12.63 1.55
CA LEU A 75 1.80 12.46 0.78
C LEU A 75 1.09 13.81 0.65
N ASP A 76 0.57 14.11 -0.54
CA ASP A 76 -0.36 15.23 -0.69
C ASP A 76 -1.67 14.96 0.09
N GLU A 77 -2.45 16.02 0.33
CA GLU A 77 -3.66 15.94 1.15
C GLU A 77 -4.74 14.99 0.59
N GLU A 78 -4.80 14.84 -0.73
CA GLU A 78 -5.78 13.99 -1.41
C GLU A 78 -5.38 12.52 -1.27
N THR A 79 -4.12 12.19 -1.55
CA THR A 79 -3.55 10.84 -1.39
C THR A 79 -3.61 10.40 0.07
N GLN A 80 -3.23 11.26 1.00
CA GLN A 80 -3.37 10.98 2.44
C GLN A 80 -4.83 10.70 2.83
N TRP A 81 -5.78 11.46 2.27
CA TRP A 81 -7.21 11.25 2.51
C TRP A 81 -7.72 9.93 1.93
N LEU A 82 -7.25 9.55 0.73
CA LEU A 82 -7.56 8.26 0.10
C LEU A 82 -7.06 7.08 0.95
N VAL A 83 -5.82 7.16 1.44
CA VAL A 83 -5.22 6.15 2.33
C VAL A 83 -6.05 5.99 3.61
N ASP A 84 -6.37 7.09 4.30
CA ASP A 84 -7.20 7.08 5.51
C ASP A 84 -8.56 6.40 5.28
N LYS A 85 -9.19 6.69 4.13
CA LYS A 85 -10.48 6.11 3.75
C LYS A 85 -10.38 4.62 3.48
N ALA A 86 -9.38 4.22 2.70
CA ALA A 86 -9.13 2.82 2.38
C ALA A 86 -8.86 1.98 3.63
N ILE A 87 -8.01 2.44 4.54
CA ILE A 87 -7.70 1.74 5.79
C ILE A 87 -8.94 1.63 6.68
N SER A 88 -9.71 2.71 6.80
CA SER A 88 -10.96 2.73 7.57
C SER A 88 -11.97 1.72 7.02
N ASP A 89 -12.16 1.69 5.70
CA ASP A 89 -13.11 0.79 5.04
C ASP A 89 -12.66 -0.67 5.04
N ALA A 90 -11.35 -0.92 5.02
CA ALA A 90 -10.75 -2.23 5.26
C ALA A 90 -10.88 -2.68 6.72
N LYS A 91 -11.33 -1.79 7.62
CA LYS A 91 -11.41 -2.02 9.07
C LYS A 91 -10.07 -2.44 9.67
N GLY A 92 -8.99 -1.77 9.24
CA GLY A 92 -7.63 -2.06 9.68
C GLY A 92 -7.50 -2.06 11.20
N LYS A 93 -6.83 -3.09 11.72
CA LYS A 93 -6.60 -3.35 13.15
C LYS A 93 -5.12 -3.27 13.47
N LYS A 94 -4.77 -3.05 14.73
CA LYS A 94 -3.39 -3.07 15.19
C LYS A 94 -2.63 -4.30 14.66
N GLY A 95 -1.46 -4.05 14.12
CA GLY A 95 -0.56 -5.01 13.50
C GLY A 95 -0.86 -5.29 12.04
N ASP A 96 -2.02 -4.89 11.50
CA ASP A 96 -2.34 -5.19 10.10
C ASP A 96 -1.35 -4.48 9.18
N ILE A 97 -0.87 -5.23 8.19
CA ILE A 97 -0.01 -4.75 7.12
C ILE A 97 -0.90 -4.58 5.89
N ILE A 98 -1.12 -3.34 5.47
CA ILE A 98 -2.03 -3.01 4.37
C ILE A 98 -1.25 -2.32 3.26
N LEU A 99 -1.35 -2.87 2.07
CA LEU A 99 -0.77 -2.34 0.84
C LEU A 99 -1.87 -1.60 0.07
N LEU A 100 -1.52 -0.42 -0.45
CA LEU A 100 -2.44 0.48 -1.11
C LEU A 100 -1.82 0.98 -2.41
N LEU A 101 -2.60 1.04 -3.48
CA LEU A 101 -2.23 1.77 -4.70
C LEU A 101 -3.28 2.84 -4.94
N CYS A 102 -2.91 4.11 -4.76
CA CYS A 102 -3.77 5.27 -4.99
C CYS A 102 -3.53 5.81 -6.39
N SER A 103 -4.61 6.04 -7.15
CA SER A 103 -4.57 6.54 -8.53
C SER A 103 -5.83 7.33 -8.86
N ASP A 104 -5.80 8.10 -9.95
CA ASP A 104 -6.97 8.73 -10.55
C ASP A 104 -7.74 7.79 -11.49
N GLN A 105 -7.23 6.57 -11.72
CA GLN A 105 -7.79 5.56 -12.61
C GLN A 105 -8.25 4.29 -11.86
N GLU A 106 -9.34 3.67 -12.35
CA GLU A 106 -9.84 2.38 -11.83
C GLU A 106 -8.87 1.22 -12.11
N GLU A 107 -8.23 1.24 -13.29
CA GLU A 107 -7.19 0.30 -13.70
C GLU A 107 -5.87 1.09 -13.87
N PRO A 108 -5.09 1.29 -12.80
CA PRO A 108 -3.97 2.21 -12.81
C PRO A 108 -2.74 1.64 -13.54
N GLU A 109 -2.20 2.41 -14.49
CA GLU A 109 -0.86 2.20 -15.08
C GLU A 109 0.25 2.81 -14.20
N GLU A 110 -0.10 3.84 -13.42
CA GLU A 110 0.77 4.53 -12.47
C GLU A 110 0.00 4.97 -11.22
N GLY A 111 0.73 5.31 -10.16
CA GLY A 111 0.14 5.84 -8.95
C GLY A 111 1.08 5.90 -7.76
N THR A 112 0.50 6.18 -6.59
CA THR A 112 1.21 6.16 -5.32
C THR A 112 0.99 4.84 -4.61
N PHE A 113 2.04 4.02 -4.53
CA PHE A 113 2.06 2.80 -3.76
C PHE A 113 2.41 3.10 -2.30
N VAL A 114 1.59 2.65 -1.37
CA VAL A 114 1.76 2.89 0.07
C VAL A 114 1.75 1.55 0.81
N ILE A 115 2.76 1.34 1.63
CA ILE A 115 2.81 0.24 2.60
C ILE A 115 2.46 0.85 3.95
N THR A 116 1.50 0.26 4.66
CA THR A 116 1.10 0.72 5.99
C THR A 116 1.14 -0.40 7.02
N ILE A 117 1.50 -0.06 8.26
CA ILE A 117 1.41 -0.93 9.43
C ILE A 117 0.61 -0.22 10.50
N ILE A 118 -0.55 -0.77 10.86
CA ILE A 118 -1.42 -0.17 11.86
C ILE A 118 -0.83 -0.33 13.26
N THR A 119 -0.56 0.76 13.99
CA THR A 119 0.11 0.70 15.30
C THR A 119 -0.86 0.73 16.48
N SER A 120 -2.00 1.40 16.35
CA SER A 120 -3.01 1.50 17.43
C SER A 120 -4.46 1.36 16.92
N GLY A 121 -4.74 1.82 15.71
CA GLY A 121 -6.06 1.81 15.07
C GLY A 121 -6.01 2.46 13.69
N SER A 122 -7.14 2.54 12.98
CA SER A 122 -7.20 2.87 11.54
C SER A 122 -6.67 4.26 11.13
N LYS A 123 -6.25 5.12 12.08
CA LYS A 123 -5.65 6.44 11.84
C LYS A 123 -4.25 6.59 12.43
N ASP A 124 -3.80 5.60 13.17
CA ASP A 124 -2.47 5.57 13.79
C ASP A 124 -1.72 4.40 13.15
N TYR A 125 -0.92 4.73 12.13
CA TYR A 125 -0.17 3.75 11.35
C TYR A 125 1.18 4.33 10.93
N LEU A 126 2.17 3.45 10.81
CA LEU A 126 3.41 3.76 10.10
C LEU A 126 3.16 3.57 8.61
N TRP A 127 3.86 4.35 7.79
CA TRP A 127 3.79 4.19 6.35
C TRP A 127 5.11 4.52 5.66
N CYS A 128 5.29 3.96 4.48
CA CYS A 128 6.23 4.44 3.47
C CYS A 128 5.51 4.42 2.12
N ALA A 129 5.85 5.37 1.25
CA ALA A 129 5.19 5.55 -0.03
C ALA A 129 6.18 5.74 -1.17
N PHE A 130 5.77 5.32 -2.36
CA PHE A 130 6.58 5.30 -3.55
C PHE A 130 5.72 5.65 -4.76
N TYR A 131 6.29 6.41 -5.68
CA TYR A 131 5.72 6.55 -7.00
C TYR A 131 6.02 5.28 -7.80
N VAL A 132 4.99 4.73 -8.44
CA VAL A 132 5.12 3.56 -9.31
C VAL A 132 4.52 3.88 -10.68
N ASP A 133 5.24 3.48 -11.71
CA ASP A 133 4.83 3.54 -13.11
C ASP A 133 5.25 2.25 -13.85
N GLU A 134 4.85 2.13 -15.11
CA GLU A 134 5.13 0.94 -15.94
C GLU A 134 6.64 0.66 -16.06
N GLU A 135 7.49 1.69 -16.13
CA GLU A 135 8.94 1.54 -16.22
C GLU A 135 9.55 1.04 -14.89
N SER A 136 9.05 1.52 -13.76
CA SER A 136 9.47 1.12 -12.42
C SER A 136 9.18 -0.37 -12.19
N VAL A 137 7.99 -0.83 -12.60
CA VAL A 137 7.62 -2.25 -12.50
C VAL A 137 8.51 -3.11 -13.37
N ASN A 138 8.81 -2.68 -14.60
CA ASN A 138 9.61 -3.47 -15.56
C ASN A 138 11.11 -3.50 -15.24
N SER A 139 11.66 -2.45 -14.61
CA SER A 139 13.08 -2.34 -14.24
C SER A 139 13.45 -3.09 -12.95
N SER A 140 12.45 -3.62 -12.24
CA SER A 140 12.64 -4.42 -11.02
C SER A 140 12.94 -5.91 -11.28
N PHE A 141 13.15 -6.29 -12.54
CA PHE A 141 13.46 -7.65 -13.04
C PHE A 141 14.78 -7.71 -13.80
#